data_AF-A0A4P9Q453-F1
#
_entry.id   AF-A0A4P9Q453-F1
#
_cell.length_a   1.000
_cell.length_b   1.000
_cell.length_c   1.000
_cell.angle_alpha   90.00
_cell.angle_beta   90.00
_cell.angle_gamma   90.00
#
_symmetry.space_group_name_H-M   'P 1'
#
loop_
_entity.id
_entity.type
_entity.pdbx_description
1 polymer ?
#
loop_
_entity_poly.entity_id
_entity_poly.type
_entity_poly.pdbx_seq_one_letter_code
_entity_poly.pdbx_strand_id
1 'polypeptide(L)' 'NMPLPPAADIPEIKLFGRWSCYDVQVSDMSLQDYISVKEKYAKYLPHSAGRYAHKRFRKAQCPIVERLTNS' A
#
# COMPACT_ATOMS: atom_id res chain seq x y z
N ASN A 1 -0.88 40.16 0.01
CA ASN A 1 -0.30 38.86 -0.36
C ASN A 1 -0.33 37.99 0.89
N MET A 2 -1.28 37.06 0.99
CA MET A 2 -1.43 36.21 2.19
C MET A 2 -0.41 35.06 2.10
N PRO A 3 0.37 34.78 3.16
CA PRO A 3 1.32 33.68 3.12
C PRO A 3 0.55 32.35 3.10
N LEU A 4 0.94 31.44 2.19
CA LEU A 4 0.41 30.08 2.14
C LEU A 4 0.76 29.36 3.45
N PRO A 5 -0.17 28.56 4.02
CA PRO A 5 0.12 27.77 5.20
C PRO A 5 1.30 26.83 4.92
N PRO A 6 2.18 26.57 5.90
CA PRO A 6 3.25 25.58 5.73
C PRO A 6 2.62 24.26 5.31
N ALA A 7 3.16 23.65 4.25
CA ALA A 7 2.73 22.33 3.81
C ALA A 7 2.81 21.40 5.02
N ALA A 8 1.67 20.95 5.52
CA ALA A 8 1.63 19.99 6.61
C ALA A 8 2.40 18.75 6.13
N ASP A 9 3.44 18.35 6.86
CA ASP A 9 4.17 17.12 6.60
C ASP A 9 3.17 15.96 6.59
N ILE A 10 2.88 15.43 5.40
CA ILE A 10 1.96 14.30 5.26
C ILE A 10 2.65 13.12 5.95
N PRO A 11 2.08 12.57 7.03
CA PRO A 11 2.74 11.52 7.79
C PRO A 11 2.88 10.26 6.92
N GLU A 12 4.09 9.70 6.91
CA GLU A 12 4.39 8.46 6.20
C GLU A 12 3.50 7.32 6.70
N ILE A 13 2.82 6.64 5.77
CA ILE A 13 1.97 5.50 6.11
C ILE A 13 2.86 4.31 6.45
N LYS A 14 2.98 4.03 7.75
CA LYS A 14 3.70 2.86 8.28
C LYS A 14 2.74 1.75 8.65
N LEU A 15 3.01 0.55 8.15
CA LEU A 15 2.29 -0.66 8.54
C LEU A 15 2.54 -0.96 10.03
N PHE A 16 1.46 -1.18 10.77
CA PHE A 16 1.45 -1.31 12.24
C PHE A 16 2.12 -0.12 12.97
N GLY A 17 2.25 1.03 12.31
CA GLY A 17 2.99 2.19 12.83
C GLY A 17 4.51 1.97 12.98
N ARG A 18 5.05 0.85 12.48
CA ARG A 18 6.44 0.43 12.72
C ARG A 18 7.24 0.19 11.45
N TRP A 19 6.59 -0.31 10.39
CA TRP A 19 7.27 -0.76 9.18
C TRP A 19 6.94 0.15 7.99
N SER A 20 7.97 0.71 7.34
CA SER A 20 7.80 1.43 6.08
C SER A 20 7.67 0.44 4.91
N CYS A 21 6.89 0.80 3.90
CA CYS A 21 6.83 0.06 2.64
C CYS A 21 7.76 0.63 1.56
N TYR A 22 8.45 1.75 1.79
CA TYR A 22 9.30 2.40 0.79
C TYR A 22 10.54 1.57 0.41
N ASP A 23 11.14 0.89 1.39
CA ASP A 23 12.37 0.11 1.18
C ASP A 23 12.11 -1.24 0.49
N VAL A 24 10.85 -1.58 0.25
CA VAL A 24 10.47 -2.87 -0.35
C VAL A 24 10.54 -2.78 -1.88
N GLN A 25 11.61 -3.33 -2.44
CA GLN A 25 11.79 -3.47 -3.88
C GLN A 25 11.45 -4.87 -4.37
N VAL A 26 10.82 -4.95 -5.55
CA VAL A 26 10.54 -6.21 -6.24
C VAL A 26 11.59 -6.39 -7.33
N SER A 27 12.41 -7.42 -7.22
CA SER A 27 13.54 -7.68 -8.13
C SER A 27 13.11 -8.19 -9.51
N ASP A 28 11.98 -8.91 -9.58
CA ASP A 28 11.47 -9.48 -10.83
C ASP A 28 10.44 -8.53 -11.49
N MET A 29 10.73 -8.15 -12.73
CA MET A 29 9.88 -7.27 -13.54
C MET A 29 8.47 -7.83 -13.75
N SER A 30 8.33 -9.15 -13.91
CA SER A 30 7.04 -9.80 -14.17
C SER A 30 6.10 -9.76 -12.97
N LEU A 31 6.65 -9.67 -11.75
CA LEU A 31 5.90 -9.67 -10.50
C LEU A 31 5.53 -8.26 -10.03
N GLN A 32 6.13 -7.22 -10.61
CA GLN A 32 5.97 -5.84 -10.17
C GLN A 32 4.51 -5.36 -10.21
N ASP A 33 3.73 -5.84 -11.16
CA ASP A 33 2.30 -5.51 -11.31
C ASP A 33 1.37 -6.36 -10.42
N TYR A 34 1.88 -7.47 -9.88
CA TYR A 34 1.13 -8.41 -9.05
C TYR A 34 1.44 -8.33 -7.55
N ILE A 35 2.49 -7.60 -7.18
CA ILE A 35 2.88 -7.36 -5.79
C ILE A 35 2.62 -5.89 -5.44
N SER A 36 1.50 -5.65 -4.77
CA SER A 36 1.06 -4.31 -4.37
C SER A 36 1.75 -3.85 -3.07
N VAL A 37 3.02 -3.45 -3.20
CA VAL A 37 3.87 -2.91 -2.10
C VAL A 37 4.17 -1.41 -2.21
N LYS A 38 3.82 -0.80 -3.34
CA LYS A 38 4.02 0.65 -3.58
C LYS A 38 3.15 1.50 -2.64
N GLU A 39 3.53 2.77 -2.46
CA GLU A 39 2.88 3.76 -1.57
C GLU A 39 1.34 3.80 -1.69
N LYS A 40 0.81 3.66 -2.91
CA LYS A 40 -0.65 3.58 -3.18
C LYS A 40 -1.37 2.50 -2.37
N TYR A 41 -0.67 1.43 -2.03
CA TYR A 41 -1.20 0.26 -1.32
C TYR A 41 -0.74 0.18 0.13
N ALA A 42 0.02 1.18 0.62
CA ALA A 42 0.41 1.26 2.01
C ALA A 42 -0.85 1.40 2.89
N LYS A 43 -0.88 0.63 3.98
CA LYS A 43 -1.96 0.61 4.97
C LYS A 43 -1.36 0.61 6.37
N TYR A 44 -2.06 1.24 7.31
CA TYR A 44 -1.71 1.17 8.72
C TYR A 44 -2.03 -0.20 9.33
N LEU A 45 -3.13 -0.81 8.88
CA LEU A 45 -3.64 -2.10 9.35
C LEU A 45 -3.51 -3.16 8.24
N PRO A 46 -3.41 -4.45 8.60
CA PRO A 46 -3.25 -5.53 7.64
C PRO A 46 -4.53 -5.86 6.85
N HIS A 47 -5.62 -5.12 7.05
CA HIS A 47 -6.89 -5.37 6.36
C HIS A 47 -7.59 -4.06 6.01
N SER A 48 -8.03 -3.92 4.76
CA SER A 48 -8.69 -2.72 4.23
C SER A 48 -10.15 -2.92 3.81
N ALA A 49 -10.72 -4.12 4.03
CA ALA A 49 -12.09 -4.49 3.66
C ALA A 49 -12.43 -4.24 2.16
N GLY A 50 -11.41 -4.27 1.30
CA GLY A 50 -11.56 -4.02 -0.12
C GLY A 50 -12.22 -5.19 -0.86
N ARG A 51 -13.09 -4.89 -1.82
CA ARG A 51 -13.78 -5.91 -2.64
C ARG A 51 -12.90 -6.40 -3.81
N TYR A 52 -11.79 -7.05 -3.47
CA TYR A 52 -10.79 -7.50 -4.44
C TYR A 52 -11.18 -8.76 -5.23
N ALA A 53 -12.19 -9.51 -4.76
CA ALA A 53 -12.68 -10.71 -5.42
C ALA A 53 -13.72 -10.45 -6.53
N HIS A 54 -14.30 -9.25 -6.60
CA HIS A 54 -15.46 -8.97 -7.47
C HIS A 54 -15.13 -8.89 -8.97
N LYS A 55 -13.87 -8.66 -9.35
CA LYS A 55 -13.45 -8.68 -10.76
C LYS A 55 -12.12 -9.42 -10.89
N ARG A 56 -11.92 -10.09 -12.04
CA ARG A 56 -10.66 -10.75 -12.38
C ARG A 56 -9.50 -9.77 -12.25
N PHE A 57 -8.36 -10.24 -11.75
CA PHE A 57 -7.13 -9.49 -11.50
C PHE A 57 -7.17 -8.39 -10.42
N ARG A 58 -8.32 -8.04 -9.82
CA ARG A 58 -8.33 -7.07 -8.69
C ARG A 58 -7.63 -7.59 -7.45
N LYS A 59 -7.49 -8.92 -7.29
CA LYS A 59 -6.66 -9.52 -6.22
C LYS A 59 -5.19 -9.08 -6.28
N ALA A 60 -4.66 -8.75 -7.47
CA ALA A 60 -3.30 -8.20 -7.61
C ALA A 60 -3.13 -6.82 -6.98
N GLN A 61 -4.22 -6.05 -6.86
CA GLN A 61 -4.25 -4.71 -6.26
C GLN A 61 -4.52 -4.72 -4.75
N CYS A 62 -4.83 -5.89 -4.17
CA CYS A 62 -5.00 -6.06 -2.73
C CYS A 62 -3.63 -6.03 -2.04
N PRO A 63 -3.40 -5.15 -1.05
CA PRO A 63 -2.12 -5.05 -0.32
C PRO A 63 -1.57 -6.44 0.02
N ILE A 64 -0.26 -6.66 -0.21
CA ILE A 64 0.32 -8.01 -0.07
C ILE A 64 0.11 -8.58 1.33
N VAL A 65 0.18 -7.73 2.37
CA VAL A 65 -0.03 -8.10 3.77
C VAL A 65 -1.48 -8.53 4.03
N GLU A 66 -2.44 -7.87 3.39
CA GLU A 66 -3.85 -8.27 3.46
C GLU A 66 -4.09 -9.61 2.78
N ARG A 67 -3.45 -9.85 1.62
CA ARG A 67 -3.53 -11.15 0.95
C ARG A 67 -2.96 -12.28 1.80
N LEU A 68 -1.82 -12.04 2.47
CA LEU A 68 -1.20 -13.02 3.38
C LEU A 68 -2.09 -13.32 4.58
N THR A 69 -2.76 -12.31 5.13
CA THR A 69 -3.70 -12.48 6.26
C THR A 69 -4.95 -13.25 5.86
N ASN A 70 -5.40 -13.09 4.61
CA ASN A 70 -6.59 -13.76 4.05
C ASN A 70 -6.32 -15.16 3.47
N SER A 71 -5.11 -15.69 3.61
CA SER A 71 -4.72 -17.01 3.06
C SER A 71 -5.00 -18.14 4.05
#